data_AF-A0A0P9TFR1-F1
#
_entry.id   AF-A0A0P9TFR1-F1
#
_cell.length_a   1.000
_cell.length_b   1.000
_cell.length_c   1.000
_cell.angle_alpha   90.00
_cell.angle_beta   90.00
_cell.angle_gamma   90.00
#
_symmetry.space_group_name_H-M   'P 1'
#
loop_
_entity.id
_entity.type
_entity.pdbx_description
1 polymer ?
#
loop_
_entity_poly.entity_id
_entity_poly.type
_entity_poly.pdbx_seq_one_letter_code
_entity_poly.pdbx_strand_id
1 'polypeptide(L)'
;MDKLKILAEMLRGPGLAMEGLDASPEEAAAQVAERFPGKPYCVVQDWVVFDLEMPDQVRDGLADMGQYPMMVVFLDMVHDTLSRYPIGGWARTAPMESFSESRFFETEDSVYVLIGPGQRRRATLSSIIRLPTGMDLIQ
;
A
#
# COMPACT_ATOMS: atom_id res chain seq x y z
N MET A 1 -14.45 -11.54 -8.71
CA MET A 1 -15.24 -11.89 -7.50
C MET A 1 -14.39 -12.60 -6.44
N ASP A 2 -13.48 -13.50 -6.82
CA ASP A 2 -12.68 -14.28 -5.84
C ASP A 2 -11.63 -13.45 -5.08
N LYS A 3 -10.99 -12.46 -5.73
CA LYS A 3 -10.02 -11.56 -5.06
C LYS A 3 -10.64 -10.76 -3.90
N LEU A 4 -11.88 -10.30 -4.05
CA LEU A 4 -12.63 -9.58 -3.00
C LEU A 4 -12.94 -10.48 -1.79
N LYS A 5 -13.22 -11.77 -2.02
CA LYS A 5 -13.44 -12.73 -0.93
C LYS A 5 -12.16 -12.95 -0.11
N ILE A 6 -11.03 -13.12 -0.80
CA ILE A 6 -9.71 -13.24 -0.14
C ILE A 6 -9.44 -12.01 0.73
N LEU A 7 -9.64 -10.81 0.17
CA LEU A 7 -9.46 -9.58 0.92
C LEU A 7 -10.41 -9.52 2.14
N ALA A 8 -11.69 -9.83 1.96
CA ALA A 8 -12.66 -9.83 3.07
C ALA A 8 -12.28 -10.83 4.19
N GLU A 9 -11.71 -11.99 3.83
CA GLU A 9 -11.18 -12.94 4.80
C GLU A 9 -9.98 -12.38 5.56
N MET A 10 -9.06 -11.71 4.87
CA MET A 10 -7.89 -11.06 5.48
C MET A 10 -8.27 -9.88 6.41
N LEU A 11 -9.39 -9.20 6.12
CA LEU A 11 -9.91 -8.10 6.93
C LEU A 11 -10.81 -8.55 8.09
N ARG A 12 -11.05 -9.87 8.24
CA ARG A 12 -11.85 -10.39 9.34
C ARG A 12 -11.14 -10.23 10.69
N GLY A 13 -11.91 -9.96 11.74
CA GLY A 13 -11.37 -9.79 13.10
C GLY A 13 -10.73 -8.42 13.33
N PRO A 14 -10.19 -8.16 14.53
CA PRO A 14 -9.63 -6.86 14.87
C PRO A 14 -8.29 -6.61 14.13
N GLY A 15 -8.10 -5.37 13.67
CA GLY A 15 -6.81 -4.84 13.20
C GLY A 15 -6.32 -3.76 14.17
N LEU A 16 -5.02 -3.48 14.18
CA LEU A 16 -4.49 -2.36 14.95
C LEU A 16 -4.85 -1.06 14.23
N ALA A 17 -5.59 -0.17 14.89
CA ALA A 17 -5.92 1.13 14.31
C ALA A 17 -4.64 1.94 14.03
N MET A 18 -4.62 2.63 12.89
CA MET A 18 -3.56 3.55 12.51
C MET A 18 -4.16 4.88 12.07
N GLU A 19 -3.40 5.95 12.28
CA GLU A 19 -3.70 7.28 11.77
C GLU A 19 -2.74 7.58 10.63
N GLY A 20 -3.30 7.94 9.48
CA GLY A 20 -2.54 8.43 8.33
C GLY A 20 -2.38 9.94 8.39
N LEU A 21 -2.13 10.54 7.22
CA LEU A 21 -2.12 11.98 7.07
C LEU A 21 -3.54 12.55 7.18
N ASP A 22 -3.74 13.43 8.14
CA ASP A 22 -4.94 14.27 8.25
C ASP A 22 -4.81 15.49 7.32
N ALA A 23 -5.14 15.29 6.05
CA ALA A 23 -5.09 16.33 5.01
C ALA A 23 -6.04 16.01 3.86
N SER A 24 -6.41 17.02 3.09
CA SER A 24 -7.12 16.80 1.83
C SER A 24 -6.22 16.06 0.82
N PRO A 25 -6.80 15.41 -0.21
CA PRO A 25 -6.01 14.80 -1.28
C PRO A 25 -5.05 15.77 -1.98
N GLU A 26 -5.46 17.02 -2.19
CA GLU A 26 -4.63 18.06 -2.79
C GLU A 26 -3.46 18.46 -1.88
N GLU A 27 -3.71 18.62 -0.59
CA GLU A 27 -2.68 18.92 0.41
C GLU A 27 -1.68 17.77 0.55
N ALA A 28 -2.17 16.53 0.54
CA ALA A 28 -1.37 15.32 0.56
C ALA A 28 -0.48 15.21 -0.70
N ALA A 29 -1.04 15.50 -1.88
CA ALA A 29 -0.31 15.53 -3.13
C ALA A 29 0.80 16.61 -3.13
N ALA A 30 0.52 17.80 -2.59
CA ALA A 30 1.53 18.86 -2.45
C ALA A 30 2.67 18.44 -1.52
N GLN A 31 2.33 17.87 -0.35
CA GLN A 31 3.33 17.42 0.64
C GLN A 31 4.25 16.32 0.09
N VAL A 32 3.71 15.31 -0.59
CA VAL A 32 4.54 14.23 -1.15
C VAL A 32 5.41 14.70 -2.31
N ALA A 33 4.89 15.60 -3.16
CA ALA A 33 5.66 16.18 -4.26
C ALA A 33 6.84 17.02 -3.75
N GLU A 34 6.65 17.75 -2.64
CA GLU A 34 7.72 18.50 -1.98
C GLU A 34 8.74 17.57 -1.31
N ARG A 35 8.26 16.52 -0.61
CA ARG A 35 9.11 15.63 0.17
C ARG A 35 9.94 14.65 -0.68
N PHE A 36 9.39 14.21 -1.81
CA PHE A 36 9.97 13.23 -2.72
C PHE A 36 10.01 13.76 -4.17
N PRO A 37 10.80 14.81 -4.44
CA PRO A 37 10.78 15.51 -5.72
C PRO A 37 11.13 14.57 -6.87
N GLY A 38 10.23 14.48 -7.86
CA GLY A 38 10.41 13.67 -9.07
C GLY A 38 10.10 12.18 -8.91
N LYS A 39 9.82 11.67 -7.70
CA LYS A 39 9.36 10.29 -7.51
C LYS A 39 7.85 10.21 -7.78
N PRO A 40 7.38 9.24 -8.57
CA PRO A 40 5.94 9.01 -8.74
C PRO A 40 5.26 8.76 -7.40
N TYR A 41 4.02 9.21 -7.26
CA TYR A 41 3.24 8.99 -6.05
C TYR A 41 1.77 8.68 -6.32
N CYS A 42 1.15 8.07 -5.32
CA CYS A 42 -0.28 7.85 -5.21
C CYS A 42 -0.80 8.45 -3.90
N VAL A 43 -2.03 8.95 -3.90
CA VAL A 43 -2.79 9.29 -2.68
C VAL A 43 -3.90 8.26 -2.55
N VAL A 44 -4.00 7.63 -1.38
CA VAL A 44 -4.93 6.53 -1.14
C VAL A 44 -5.68 6.68 0.19
N GLN A 45 -6.94 6.24 0.18
CA GLN A 45 -7.83 6.13 1.33
C GLN A 45 -8.19 4.68 1.61
N ASP A 46 -8.80 4.44 2.77
CA ASP A 46 -9.27 3.14 3.22
C ASP A 46 -8.17 2.06 3.08
N TRP A 47 -7.08 2.27 3.80
CA TRP A 47 -5.85 1.51 3.62
C TRP A 47 -5.54 0.59 4.81
N VAL A 48 -4.82 -0.49 4.51
CA VAL A 48 -4.34 -1.47 5.48
C VAL A 48 -2.89 -1.82 5.18
N VAL A 49 -2.01 -1.60 6.16
CA VAL A 49 -0.63 -2.08 6.14
C VAL A 49 -0.63 -3.53 6.62
N PHE A 50 -0.03 -4.43 5.84
CA PHE A 50 0.15 -5.83 6.20
C PHE A 50 1.61 -6.13 6.52
N ASP A 51 1.86 -6.61 7.74
CA ASP A 51 3.08 -7.35 8.08
C ASP A 51 2.99 -8.77 7.50
N LEU A 52 3.95 -9.14 6.68
CA LEU A 52 3.90 -10.38 5.90
C LEU A 52 4.65 -11.51 6.57
N GLU A 53 3.93 -12.59 6.86
CA GLU A 53 4.49 -13.87 7.25
C GLU A 53 4.94 -14.64 6.00
N MET A 54 6.22 -14.97 5.93
CA MET A 54 6.84 -15.65 4.79
C MET A 54 8.06 -16.49 5.22
N PRO A 55 8.49 -17.46 4.38
CA PRO A 55 9.70 -18.22 4.63
C PRO A 55 10.95 -17.33 4.70
N ASP A 56 11.93 -17.72 5.53
CA ASP A 56 13.17 -16.97 5.75
C ASP A 56 13.90 -16.65 4.44
N GLN A 57 14.02 -17.63 3.54
CA GLN A 57 14.66 -17.44 2.23
C GLN A 57 14.03 -16.30 1.41
N VAL A 58 12.71 -16.13 1.48
CA VAL A 58 12.00 -15.06 0.76
C VAL A 58 12.24 -13.71 1.45
N ARG A 59 12.20 -13.70 2.78
CA ARG A 59 12.47 -12.50 3.58
C ARG A 59 13.91 -12.00 3.36
N ASP A 60 14.88 -12.91 3.35
CA ASP A 60 16.29 -12.58 3.16
C ASP A 60 16.52 -12.03 1.73
N GLY A 61 15.85 -12.61 0.73
CA GLY A 61 15.87 -12.06 -0.64
C GLY A 61 15.27 -10.65 -0.74
N LEU A 62 14.20 -10.33 -0.01
CA LEU A 62 13.69 -8.96 0.08
C LEU A 62 14.72 -8.02 0.72
N ALA A 63 15.34 -8.46 1.81
CA ALA A 63 16.33 -7.66 2.53
C ALA A 63 17.56 -7.34 1.66
N ASP A 64 18.02 -8.29 0.84
CA ASP A 64 19.11 -8.08 -0.12
C ASP A 64 18.78 -7.01 -1.18
N MET A 65 17.49 -6.83 -1.47
CA MET A 65 16.98 -5.77 -2.35
C MET A 65 16.66 -4.46 -1.61
N GLY A 66 16.96 -4.37 -0.30
CA GLY A 66 16.62 -3.20 0.51
C GLY A 66 15.12 -3.07 0.83
N GLN A 67 14.37 -4.17 0.68
CA GLN A 67 12.93 -4.22 0.90
C GLN A 67 12.57 -4.92 2.21
N TYR A 68 11.41 -4.58 2.75
CA TYR A 68 10.86 -5.10 3.99
C TYR A 68 9.59 -5.90 3.71
N PRO A 69 9.26 -6.89 4.57
CA PRO A 69 8.10 -7.76 4.42
C PRO A 69 6.80 -7.04 4.84
N MET A 70 6.53 -5.88 4.22
CA MET A 70 5.32 -5.10 4.41
C MET A 70 4.75 -4.68 3.06
N MET A 71 3.42 -4.68 2.96
CA MET A 71 2.68 -4.18 1.79
C MET A 71 1.44 -3.43 2.25
N VAL A 72 1.00 -2.45 1.46
CA VAL A 72 -0.29 -1.78 1.66
C VAL A 72 -1.32 -2.40 0.73
N VAL A 73 -2.54 -2.58 1.23
CA VAL A 73 -3.75 -2.68 0.42
C VAL A 73 -4.56 -1.41 0.64
N PHE A 74 -4.89 -0.71 -0.44
CA PHE A 74 -5.81 0.41 -0.42
C PHE A 74 -7.14 -0.02 -1.06
N LEU A 75 -8.24 0.50 -0.54
CA LEU A 75 -9.58 0.25 -1.05
C LEU A 75 -10.13 1.42 -1.87
N ASP A 76 -9.52 2.60 -1.74
CA ASP A 76 -9.87 3.78 -2.51
C ASP A 76 -8.61 4.50 -3.04
N MET A 77 -8.40 4.39 -4.35
CA MET A 77 -7.40 5.16 -5.08
C MET A 77 -7.92 6.57 -5.36
N VAL A 78 -7.30 7.58 -4.78
CA VAL A 78 -7.73 8.98 -4.91
C VAL A 78 -6.96 9.70 -6.02
N HIS A 79 -5.67 9.43 -6.13
CA HIS A 79 -4.81 10.05 -7.14
C HIS A 79 -3.62 9.12 -7.45
N ASP A 80 -3.27 8.99 -8.73
CA ASP A 80 -2.03 8.34 -9.17
C ASP A 80 -1.39 9.13 -10.29
N THR A 81 -0.18 9.63 -10.03
CA THR A 81 0.62 10.41 -10.98
C THR A 81 0.88 9.69 -12.30
N LEU A 82 0.93 8.35 -12.30
CA LEU A 82 1.17 7.54 -13.49
C LEU A 82 -0.10 6.94 -14.12
N SER A 83 -1.28 7.21 -13.56
CA SER A 83 -2.57 6.68 -14.05
C SER A 83 -2.59 5.15 -14.23
N ARG A 84 -1.91 4.41 -13.35
CA ARG A 84 -1.83 2.94 -13.33
C ARG A 84 -3.06 2.29 -12.70
N TYR A 85 -3.83 3.05 -11.94
CA TYR A 85 -4.99 2.57 -11.20
C TYR A 85 -6.23 3.40 -11.56
N PRO A 86 -7.42 2.78 -11.68
CA PRO A 86 -8.66 3.53 -11.75
C PRO A 86 -8.92 4.25 -10.41
N ILE A 87 -9.42 5.48 -10.47
CA ILE A 87 -9.88 6.23 -9.29
C ILE A 87 -11.05 5.49 -8.63
N GLY A 88 -11.07 5.39 -7.29
CA GLY A 88 -11.99 4.52 -6.56
C GLY A 88 -11.60 3.03 -6.60
N GLY A 89 -10.50 2.69 -7.25
CA GLY A 89 -9.99 1.33 -7.38
C GLY A 89 -9.27 0.85 -6.12
N TRP A 90 -9.10 -0.47 -6.02
CA TRP A 90 -8.40 -1.11 -4.93
C TRP A 90 -7.28 -2.00 -5.47
N ALA A 91 -6.15 -2.03 -4.78
CA ALA A 91 -5.01 -2.88 -5.13
C ALA A 91 -4.08 -3.05 -3.94
N ARG A 92 -3.10 -3.93 -4.09
CA ARG A 92 -1.92 -3.98 -3.22
C ARG A 92 -0.72 -3.28 -3.86
N THR A 93 0.21 -2.86 -3.01
CA THR A 93 1.52 -2.35 -3.41
C THR A 93 2.51 -3.49 -3.69
N ALA A 94 3.70 -3.12 -4.15
CA ALA A 94 4.93 -3.93 -4.03
C ALA A 94 5.44 -3.93 -2.57
N PRO A 95 6.45 -4.75 -2.22
CA PRO A 95 7.10 -4.69 -0.92
C PRO A 95 7.64 -3.29 -0.60
N MET A 96 7.61 -2.94 0.68
CA MET A 96 8.05 -1.66 1.21
C MET A 96 9.57 -1.49 1.10
N GLU A 97 10.05 -0.32 0.72
CA GLU A 97 11.44 0.11 0.95
C GLU A 97 11.57 0.93 2.22
N SER A 98 10.60 1.82 2.47
CA SER A 98 10.59 2.72 3.61
C SER A 98 9.16 3.03 4.03
N PHE A 99 8.95 3.36 5.30
CA PHE A 99 7.69 3.92 5.77
C PHE A 99 7.96 5.00 6.80
N SER A 100 7.64 6.24 6.45
CA SER A 100 7.94 7.40 7.28
C SER A 100 6.66 8.07 7.79
N GLU A 101 6.72 8.49 9.05
CA GLU A 101 5.68 9.27 9.72
C GLU A 101 4.30 8.59 9.71
N SER A 102 4.27 7.27 9.58
CA SER A 102 3.06 6.46 9.43
C SER A 102 2.14 6.87 8.25
N ARG A 103 2.66 7.64 7.27
CA ARG A 103 1.85 8.20 6.17
C ARG A 103 2.49 8.12 4.79
N PHE A 104 3.82 8.06 4.67
CA PHE A 104 4.51 7.94 3.39
C PHE A 104 5.11 6.54 3.27
N PHE A 105 4.40 5.66 2.57
CA PHE A 105 4.82 4.29 2.33
C PHE A 105 5.53 4.21 0.99
N GLU A 106 6.84 4.00 1.00
CA GLU A 106 7.66 3.94 -0.21
C GLU A 106 7.82 2.50 -0.68
N THR A 107 7.66 2.32 -1.98
CA THR A 107 8.20 1.20 -2.75
C THR A 107 9.29 1.73 -3.68
N GLU A 108 9.94 0.83 -4.41
CA GLU A 108 10.95 1.16 -5.43
C GLU A 108 10.50 2.29 -6.37
N ASP A 109 9.34 2.09 -7.01
CA ASP A 109 8.89 3.02 -8.06
C ASP A 109 7.96 4.14 -7.57
N SER A 110 7.49 4.12 -6.31
CA SER A 110 6.39 5.00 -5.91
C SER A 110 6.32 5.28 -4.41
N VAL A 111 5.77 6.44 -4.08
CA VAL A 111 5.34 6.78 -2.72
C VAL A 111 3.82 6.71 -2.63
N TYR A 112 3.30 5.96 -1.67
CA TYR A 112 1.88 5.92 -1.35
C TYR A 112 1.63 6.80 -0.12
N VAL A 113 0.90 7.90 -0.31
CA VAL A 113 0.45 8.76 0.78
C VAL A 113 -0.86 8.21 1.33
N LEU A 114 -0.79 7.75 2.58
CA LEU A 114 -1.90 7.15 3.29
C LEU A 114 -2.65 8.27 4.02
N ILE A 115 -3.81 8.69 3.49
CA ILE A 115 -4.63 9.74 4.11
C ILE A 115 -5.77 9.13 4.93
N GLY A 116 -6.18 9.82 5.98
CA GLY A 116 -7.24 9.38 6.88
C GLY A 116 -6.89 8.12 7.71
N PRO A 117 -7.88 7.53 8.41
CA PRO A 117 -7.67 6.37 9.26
C PRO A 117 -7.35 5.12 8.44
N GLY A 118 -6.54 4.25 9.02
CA GLY A 118 -6.19 2.95 8.44
C GLY A 118 -6.01 1.87 9.48
N GLN A 119 -5.47 0.73 9.06
CA GLN A 119 -5.21 -0.39 9.96
C GLN A 119 -3.85 -1.04 9.68
N ARG A 120 -3.29 -1.70 10.69
CA ARG A 120 -2.18 -2.64 10.55
C ARG A 120 -2.62 -4.05 10.91
N ARG A 121 -2.25 -5.02 10.08
CA ARG A 121 -2.61 -6.44 10.22
C ARG A 121 -1.46 -7.35 9.85
N ARG A 122 -1.57 -8.63 10.19
CA ARG A 122 -0.67 -9.69 9.70
C ARG A 122 -1.37 -10.50 8.61
N ALA A 123 -0.60 -10.96 7.63
CA ALA A 123 -1.08 -11.86 6.60
C ALA A 123 0.06 -12.74 6.07
N THR A 124 -0.27 -13.90 5.51
CA THR A 124 0.73 -14.68 4.77
C THR A 124 1.01 -14.02 3.41
N LEU A 125 2.27 -14.05 2.98
CA LEU A 125 2.65 -13.58 1.64
C LEU A 125 1.84 -14.28 0.54
N SER A 126 1.57 -15.57 0.69
CA SER A 126 0.77 -16.34 -0.29
C SER A 126 -0.66 -15.83 -0.47
N SER A 127 -1.24 -15.19 0.56
CA SER A 127 -2.57 -14.59 0.48
C SER A 127 -2.51 -13.21 -0.18
N ILE A 128 -1.55 -12.37 0.22
CA ILE A 128 -1.45 -10.99 -0.27
C ILE A 128 -1.13 -10.95 -1.77
N ILE A 129 -0.23 -11.81 -2.28
CA ILE A 129 0.24 -11.74 -3.68
C ILE A 129 -0.87 -12.03 -4.70
N ARG A 130 -2.00 -12.62 -4.27
CA ARG A 130 -3.17 -12.92 -5.09
C ARG A 130 -4.06 -11.69 -5.34
N LEU A 131 -3.88 -10.64 -4.53
CA LEU A 131 -4.58 -9.36 -4.70
C LEU A 131 -4.03 -8.60 -5.91
N PRO A 132 -4.87 -7.78 -6.58
CA PRO A 132 -4.47 -7.11 -7.81
C PRO A 132 -3.39 -6.05 -7.52
N THR A 133 -2.54 -5.83 -8.51
CA THR A 133 -1.59 -4.71 -8.61
C THR A 133 -2.05 -3.75 -9.70
N GLY A 134 -1.40 -2.58 -9.85
CA GLY A 134 -1.74 -1.63 -10.92
C GLY A 134 -1.62 -2.25 -12.31
N MET A 135 -0.63 -3.13 -12.51
CA MET A 135 -0.46 -3.88 -13.75
C MET A 135 -1.64 -4.80 -14.09
N ASP A 136 -2.35 -5.32 -13.08
CA ASP A 136 -3.50 -6.21 -13.29
C ASP A 136 -4.79 -5.45 -13.67
N LEU A 137 -4.78 -4.11 -13.59
CA LEU A 137 -5.96 -3.25 -13.72
C LEU A 137 -5.97 -2.43 -15.02
N ILE A 138 -4.86 -2.42 -15.76
CA ILE A 138 -4.78 -1.80 -17.09
C ILE A 138 -5.27 -2.83 -18.10
N GLN A 139 -6.44 -2.56 -18.71
CA GLN A 139 -6.96 -3.30 -19.88
C GLN A 139 -6.64 -2.56 -21.18
#